data_AF-A0A921JYF8-F1
#
_entry.id   AF-A0A921JYF8-F1
#
_cell.length_a   1.000
_cell.length_b   1.000
_cell.length_c   1.000
_cell.angle_alpha   90.00
_cell.angle_beta   90.00
_cell.angle_gamma   90.00
#
_symmetry.space_group_name_H-M   'P 1'
#
loop_
_entity.id
_entity.type
_entity.pdbx_description
1 polymer ?
#
loop_
_entity_poly.entity_id
_entity_poly.type
_entity_poly.pdbx_seq_one_letter_code
_entity_poly.pdbx_strand_id
1 'polypeptide(L)'
;MHDLKPVRVTLGAFAAAAALALSACGSDSAEQSAPTAMTTVSESAGNISQPSPSASSSLTSSAHASGSAAGQTSSNQREDEGNCGVDPNASAITDNISQVPAPSLDGLTWTYKGDSNYDKCATLSYATVEQSEQGNSQFQNQLMLFHKGEYLGVGSDTVQQHQVIATTDDSVTVRYKDWEALDTAGAPNAEASNYTTDVTFTWDGSRVVPQGRFPNLSLG
;
A
#
# COMPACT_ATOMS: atom_id res chain seq x y z
N MET A 1 33.56 48.60 13.72
CA MET A 1 34.76 47.88 14.20
C MET A 1 34.28 46.93 15.29
N HIS A 2 33.95 45.69 14.93
CA HIS A 2 33.50 44.68 15.89
C HIS A 2 34.49 43.51 15.82
N ASP A 3 35.19 43.33 16.93
CA ASP A 3 36.18 42.31 17.20
C ASP A 3 35.56 40.90 17.11
N LEU A 4 36.04 40.10 16.16
CA LEU A 4 35.78 38.66 16.11
C LEU A 4 36.89 37.94 16.88
N LYS A 5 36.55 37.35 18.03
CA LYS A 5 37.42 36.44 18.77
C LYS A 5 37.45 35.06 18.08
N PRO A 6 38.62 34.46 17.84
CA PRO A 6 38.73 33.11 17.29
C PRO A 6 38.43 32.05 18.36
N VAL A 7 37.50 31.15 18.05
CA VAL A 7 37.27 29.91 18.81
C VAL A 7 38.32 28.89 18.40
N ARG A 8 39.11 28.43 19.36
CA ARG A 8 40.15 27.40 19.17
C ARG A 8 39.48 26.01 19.11
N VAL A 9 39.51 25.39 17.93
CA VAL A 9 39.14 23.98 17.75
C VAL A 9 40.29 23.11 18.25
N THR A 10 40.03 22.25 19.24
CA THR A 10 41.03 21.32 19.78
C THR A 10 40.90 20.00 19.02
N LEU A 11 41.96 19.61 18.31
CA LEU A 11 42.07 18.36 17.56
C LEU A 11 42.28 17.20 18.56
N GLY A 12 41.29 16.33 18.73
CA GLY A 12 41.43 15.08 19.49
C GLY A 12 41.98 13.97 18.60
N ALA A 13 43.22 13.53 18.86
CA ALA A 13 43.85 12.41 18.17
C ALA A 13 43.27 11.08 18.65
N PHE A 14 42.66 10.31 17.75
CA PHE A 14 42.31 8.90 17.98
C PHE A 14 43.50 8.02 17.61
N ALA A 15 44.10 7.38 18.62
CA ALA A 15 45.14 6.38 18.44
C ALA A 15 44.52 5.02 18.10
N ALA A 16 44.95 4.45 16.97
CA ALA A 16 44.66 3.08 16.57
C ALA A 16 45.50 2.08 17.37
N ALA A 17 44.90 0.98 17.81
CA ALA A 17 45.62 -0.20 18.27
C ALA A 17 45.06 -1.43 17.55
N ALA A 18 45.85 -1.97 16.64
CA ALA A 18 45.67 -3.28 16.03
C ALA A 18 46.40 -4.34 16.87
N ALA A 19 45.80 -5.52 17.05
CA ALA A 19 46.53 -6.75 17.36
C ALA A 19 45.78 -7.98 16.84
N LEU A 20 46.55 -8.87 16.22
CA LEU A 20 46.21 -10.10 15.50
C LEU A 20 46.32 -11.36 16.39
N ALA A 21 45.58 -12.43 16.06
CA ALA A 21 45.99 -13.87 16.01
C ALA A 21 44.71 -14.76 15.96
N LEU A 22 44.41 -15.59 14.94
CA LEU A 22 45.00 -16.82 14.38
C LEU A 22 44.57 -18.14 15.06
N SER A 23 44.23 -19.13 14.21
CA SER A 23 43.94 -20.58 14.43
C SER A 23 42.54 -20.95 14.97
N ALA A 24 41.81 -21.97 14.50
CA ALA A 24 42.24 -23.27 13.98
C ALA A 24 41.29 -23.92 12.95
N CYS A 25 41.86 -24.87 12.21
CA CYS A 25 41.30 -25.72 11.17
C CYS A 25 40.36 -26.81 11.72
N GLY A 26 39.43 -27.29 10.90
CA GLY A 26 38.63 -28.48 11.18
C GLY A 26 37.78 -28.87 9.98
N SER A 27 38.43 -29.37 8.92
CA SER A 27 37.76 -30.16 7.88
C SER A 27 37.78 -31.62 8.32
N ASP A 28 36.60 -32.21 8.51
CA ASP A 28 36.47 -33.67 8.53
C ASP A 28 35.38 -34.05 7.52
N SER A 29 35.84 -34.58 6.39
CA SER A 29 35.04 -35.30 5.41
C SER A 29 35.42 -36.77 5.51
N ALA A 30 34.47 -37.59 5.92
CA ALA A 30 34.35 -39.00 5.55
C ALA A 30 32.84 -39.22 5.29
N GLU A 31 32.38 -39.44 4.04
CA GLU A 31 32.31 -40.73 3.34
C GLU A 31 31.78 -41.86 4.26
N GLN A 32 30.78 -42.69 3.92
CA GLN A 32 30.21 -43.09 2.64
C GLN A 32 28.97 -44.00 2.91
N SER A 33 28.02 -44.01 1.97
CA SER A 33 27.20 -45.17 1.51
C SER A 33 26.06 -45.70 2.41
N ALA A 34 24.86 -46.07 1.95
CA ALA A 34 24.10 -46.02 0.68
C ALA A 34 22.65 -46.53 1.03
N PRO A 35 21.77 -47.02 0.12
CA PRO A 35 20.53 -46.37 -0.29
C PRO A 35 19.21 -47.13 0.05
N THR A 36 18.10 -46.54 -0.42
CA THR A 36 16.81 -47.21 -0.75
C THR A 36 15.82 -47.53 0.37
N ALA A 37 14.72 -46.77 0.43
CA ALA A 37 13.37 -47.33 0.41
C ALA A 37 12.37 -46.28 -0.09
N MET A 38 11.78 -46.58 -1.25
CA MET A 38 10.62 -45.91 -1.81
C MET A 38 9.39 -46.22 -0.93
N THR A 39 8.50 -45.26 -0.73
CA THR A 39 7.10 -45.57 -0.44
C THR A 39 6.24 -44.67 -1.31
N THR A 40 5.88 -45.23 -2.45
CA THR A 40 4.71 -44.90 -3.25
C THR A 40 3.45 -45.23 -2.45
N VAL A 41 2.49 -44.31 -2.41
CA VAL A 41 1.08 -44.67 -2.28
C VAL A 41 0.33 -43.88 -3.36
N SER A 42 -0.11 -44.60 -4.40
CA SER A 42 -1.03 -44.11 -5.42
C SER A 42 -2.45 -44.58 -5.13
N GLU A 43 -3.38 -43.66 -5.40
CA GLU A 43 -4.74 -43.83 -5.95
C GLU A 43 -5.81 -44.61 -5.18
N SER A 44 -6.95 -43.95 -4.99
CA SER A 44 -8.16 -44.46 -5.62
C SER A 44 -9.13 -43.35 -6.03
N ALA A 45 -9.78 -43.62 -7.16
CA ALA A 45 -10.62 -42.75 -7.95
C ALA A 45 -12.03 -42.59 -7.37
N GLY A 46 -12.65 -41.45 -7.72
CA GLY A 46 -14.07 -41.19 -7.54
C GLY A 46 -14.59 -40.29 -8.67
N ASN A 47 -14.67 -40.86 -9.88
CA ASN A 47 -15.57 -40.40 -10.95
C ASN A 47 -17.00 -40.73 -10.45
N ILE A 48 -18.10 -39.99 -10.66
CA ILE A 48 -18.75 -39.58 -11.91
C ILE A 48 -19.86 -38.59 -11.47
N SER A 49 -20.14 -37.51 -12.23
CA SER A 49 -21.48 -37.15 -12.74
C SER A 49 -21.63 -35.66 -13.05
N GLN A 50 -21.40 -35.37 -14.33
CA GLN A 50 -22.06 -34.30 -15.08
C GLN A 50 -23.59 -34.56 -15.09
N PRO A 51 -24.42 -33.51 -15.00
CA PRO A 51 -25.20 -33.18 -16.18
C PRO A 51 -25.22 -31.68 -16.48
N SER A 52 -24.97 -31.38 -17.76
CA SER A 52 -25.47 -30.21 -18.44
C SER A 52 -26.97 -30.38 -18.65
N PRO A 53 -27.74 -29.27 -18.54
CA PRO A 53 -28.80 -29.07 -19.50
C PRO A 53 -28.61 -27.75 -20.25
N SER A 54 -28.44 -27.85 -21.56
CA SER A 54 -28.91 -26.84 -22.49
C SER A 54 -30.42 -26.69 -22.33
N ALA A 55 -30.89 -25.47 -22.08
CA ALA A 55 -32.24 -25.07 -22.42
C ALA A 55 -32.16 -23.73 -23.15
N SER A 56 -32.28 -23.82 -24.46
CA SER A 56 -32.68 -22.69 -25.31
C SER A 56 -34.03 -22.17 -24.85
N SER A 57 -34.21 -20.86 -24.83
CA SER A 57 -35.51 -20.25 -25.05
C SER A 57 -35.35 -19.14 -26.07
N SER A 58 -35.99 -19.38 -27.20
CA SER A 58 -36.14 -18.55 -28.37
C SER A 58 -37.12 -17.41 -28.13
N LEU A 59 -36.73 -16.23 -28.64
CA LEU A 59 -37.52 -15.18 -29.29
C LEU A 59 -39.01 -15.00 -28.90
N THR A 60 -39.36 -13.79 -28.45
CA THR A 60 -40.42 -13.04 -29.13
C THR A 60 -40.23 -11.53 -28.96
N SER A 61 -40.14 -10.85 -30.09
CA SER A 61 -40.24 -9.40 -30.22
C SER A 61 -41.57 -8.88 -29.67
N SER A 62 -41.55 -7.71 -29.06
CA SER A 62 -42.67 -6.77 -29.12
C SER A 62 -42.08 -5.38 -29.23
N ALA A 63 -42.02 -4.91 -30.47
CA ALA A 63 -41.87 -3.51 -30.78
C ALA A 63 -43.13 -2.77 -30.30
N HIS A 64 -42.96 -1.76 -29.48
CA HIS A 64 -43.90 -0.64 -29.42
C HIS A 64 -43.09 0.64 -29.63
N ALA A 65 -43.14 1.11 -30.87
CA ALA A 65 -42.67 2.43 -31.25
C ALA A 65 -43.73 3.49 -30.91
N SER A 66 -43.23 4.71 -30.74
CA SER A 66 -43.91 6.00 -30.83
C SER A 66 -44.48 6.59 -29.54
N GLY A 67 -43.67 7.47 -28.95
CA GLY A 67 -44.07 8.54 -28.04
C GLY A 67 -43.00 9.63 -28.04
N SER A 68 -42.91 10.39 -29.13
CA SER A 68 -42.04 11.57 -29.25
C SER A 68 -42.63 12.73 -28.44
N ALA A 69 -41.88 13.23 -27.45
CA ALA A 69 -42.02 14.60 -26.97
C ALA A 69 -40.71 15.07 -26.33
N ALA A 70 -40.06 15.97 -27.07
CA ALA A 70 -38.93 16.81 -26.75
C ALA A 70 -38.70 17.19 -25.27
N GLY A 71 -37.42 17.25 -24.93
CA GLY A 71 -36.89 18.31 -24.07
C GLY A 71 -36.37 17.86 -22.72
N GLN A 72 -35.13 17.36 -22.69
CA GLN A 72 -34.18 17.83 -21.69
C GLN A 72 -32.74 17.57 -22.12
N THR A 73 -32.09 18.70 -22.39
CA THR A 73 -30.66 18.93 -22.44
C THR A 73 -29.97 18.23 -21.27
N SER A 74 -29.30 17.10 -21.53
CA SER A 74 -28.24 16.55 -20.69
C SER A 74 -27.53 15.45 -21.47
N SER A 75 -26.88 15.84 -22.57
CA SER A 75 -25.88 15.00 -23.24
C SER A 75 -24.53 15.71 -23.13
N ASN A 76 -24.10 15.96 -21.90
CA ASN A 76 -22.72 16.31 -21.57
C ASN A 76 -22.09 15.31 -20.59
N GLN A 77 -22.58 14.08 -20.61
CA GLN A 77 -21.92 12.92 -20.04
C GLN A 77 -21.68 11.90 -21.15
N ARG A 78 -20.74 12.21 -22.04
CA ARG A 78 -19.74 11.19 -22.36
C ARG A 78 -18.73 11.31 -21.24
N GLU A 79 -19.05 10.67 -20.12
CA GLU A 79 -18.06 10.41 -19.08
C GLU A 79 -16.98 9.57 -19.75
N ASP A 80 -15.85 10.22 -20.01
CA ASP A 80 -14.55 9.64 -20.26
C ASP A 80 -14.56 8.11 -20.51
N GLU A 81 -14.94 7.69 -21.72
CA GLU A 81 -14.64 6.35 -22.28
C GLU A 81 -13.12 6.21 -22.52
N GLY A 82 -12.30 6.88 -21.71
CA GLY A 82 -10.86 6.78 -21.72
C GLY A 82 -10.43 5.35 -21.44
N ASN A 83 -9.29 5.02 -21.99
CA ASN A 83 -8.65 3.74 -21.88
C ASN A 83 -8.46 3.31 -20.40
N CYS A 84 -8.71 2.03 -20.10
CA CYS A 84 -8.35 1.45 -18.81
C CYS A 84 -6.83 1.29 -18.70
N GLY A 85 -6.33 1.28 -17.47
CA GLY A 85 -4.92 1.12 -17.16
C GLY A 85 -4.46 2.09 -16.08
N VAL A 86 -3.33 1.74 -15.48
CA VAL A 86 -2.71 2.55 -14.43
C VAL A 86 -2.30 3.92 -14.98
N ASP A 87 -2.89 4.98 -14.43
CA ASP A 87 -2.58 6.38 -14.70
C ASP A 87 -2.29 7.12 -13.39
N PRO A 88 -1.02 7.14 -12.94
CA PRO A 88 -0.63 7.84 -11.72
C PRO A 88 -0.68 9.37 -11.86
N ASN A 89 -0.98 9.92 -13.04
CA ASN A 89 -1.11 11.37 -13.27
C ASN A 89 -2.57 11.81 -13.46
N ALA A 90 -3.53 10.91 -13.23
CA ALA A 90 -4.95 11.21 -13.37
C ALA A 90 -5.36 12.38 -12.47
N SER A 91 -6.13 13.33 -13.02
CA SER A 91 -6.58 14.50 -12.26
C SER A 91 -7.45 14.11 -11.06
N ALA A 92 -8.15 12.98 -11.14
CA ALA A 92 -8.96 12.43 -10.05
C ALA A 92 -8.16 12.29 -8.74
N ILE A 93 -6.85 12.03 -8.80
CA ILE A 93 -6.01 12.03 -7.60
C ILE A 93 -5.97 13.42 -6.97
N THR A 94 -5.57 14.43 -7.75
CA THR A 94 -5.40 15.81 -7.25
C THR A 94 -6.72 16.49 -6.89
N ASP A 95 -7.79 16.20 -7.64
CA ASP A 95 -9.11 16.79 -7.47
C ASP A 95 -9.73 16.38 -6.10
N ASN A 96 -9.38 15.18 -5.60
CA ASN A 96 -9.89 14.66 -4.33
C ASN A 96 -9.01 15.00 -3.11
N ILE A 97 -7.83 15.60 -3.27
CA ILE A 97 -6.93 15.93 -2.14
C ILE A 97 -7.61 16.83 -1.10
N SER A 98 -8.48 17.75 -1.55
CA SER A 98 -9.21 18.67 -0.66
C SER A 98 -10.20 17.97 0.31
N GLN A 99 -10.54 16.71 0.04
CA GLN A 99 -11.42 15.89 0.87
C GLN A 99 -10.66 15.05 1.90
N VAL A 100 -9.33 14.98 1.79
CA VAL A 100 -8.47 14.27 2.74
C VAL A 100 -8.40 15.08 4.04
N PRO A 101 -8.60 14.48 5.23
CA PRO A 101 -8.41 15.17 6.51
C PRO A 101 -7.05 15.84 6.57
N ALA A 102 -6.98 17.10 7.00
CA ALA A 102 -5.75 17.88 6.99
C ALA A 102 -4.62 17.20 7.78
N PRO A 103 -3.33 17.45 7.43
CA PRO A 103 -2.20 16.98 8.23
C PRO A 103 -2.33 17.41 9.69
N SER A 104 -1.75 16.64 10.62
CA SER A 104 -1.87 16.94 12.06
C SER A 104 -1.06 18.18 12.49
N LEU A 105 -0.16 18.66 11.63
CA LEU A 105 0.67 19.82 11.88
C LEU A 105 0.09 21.04 11.17
N ASP A 106 -0.19 22.08 11.96
CA ASP A 106 -0.81 23.32 11.48
C ASP A 106 -0.01 23.98 10.35
N GLY A 107 -0.73 24.49 9.35
CA GLY A 107 -0.15 25.23 8.22
C GLY A 107 0.43 24.35 7.12
N LEU A 108 0.35 23.02 7.24
CA LEU A 108 0.75 22.10 6.18
C LEU A 108 -0.42 21.68 5.31
N THR A 109 -0.11 21.29 4.08
CA THR A 109 -1.07 20.74 3.12
C THR A 109 -0.61 19.38 2.62
N TRP A 110 -1.54 18.63 2.05
CA TRP A 110 -1.22 17.41 1.31
C TRP A 110 -0.68 17.76 -0.07
N THR A 111 0.37 17.06 -0.48
CA THR A 111 0.95 17.10 -1.82
C THR A 111 1.05 15.69 -2.36
N TYR A 112 0.52 15.47 -3.55
CA TYR A 112 0.73 14.21 -4.27
C TYR A 112 2.11 14.21 -4.95
N LYS A 113 2.88 13.13 -4.77
CA LYS A 113 4.26 13.00 -5.25
C LYS A 113 4.47 11.86 -6.26
N GLY A 114 3.40 11.18 -6.68
CA GLY A 114 3.45 10.15 -7.73
C GLY A 114 3.34 8.70 -7.24
N ASP A 115 3.22 8.45 -5.93
CA ASP A 115 3.02 7.10 -5.40
C ASP A 115 1.55 6.69 -5.54
N SER A 116 1.24 5.92 -6.58
CA SER A 116 -0.13 5.51 -6.91
C SER A 116 -0.15 4.35 -7.91
N ASN A 117 -1.18 3.52 -7.82
CA ASN A 117 -1.60 2.61 -8.89
C ASN A 117 -2.97 2.99 -9.46
N TYR A 118 -3.38 4.27 -9.35
CA TYR A 118 -4.71 4.74 -9.76
C TYR A 118 -5.07 4.21 -11.14
N ASP A 119 -6.20 3.54 -11.21
CA ASP A 119 -6.78 3.03 -12.44
C ASP A 119 -8.29 3.19 -12.29
N LYS A 120 -8.89 3.90 -13.24
CA LYS A 120 -10.33 4.17 -13.25
C LYS A 120 -11.18 2.93 -13.53
N CYS A 121 -10.57 1.82 -13.94
CA CYS A 121 -11.24 0.55 -14.17
C CYS A 121 -10.96 -0.49 -13.09
N ALA A 122 -9.94 -0.29 -12.23
CA ALA A 122 -9.59 -1.25 -11.20
C ALA A 122 -10.66 -1.35 -10.11
N THR A 123 -10.82 -2.56 -9.54
CA THR A 123 -11.72 -2.79 -8.40
C THR A 123 -11.25 -1.99 -7.18
N LEU A 124 -9.95 -1.92 -6.91
CA LEU A 124 -9.40 -1.07 -5.88
C LEU A 124 -8.06 -0.50 -6.35
N SER A 125 -7.92 0.81 -6.29
CA SER A 125 -6.63 1.49 -6.51
C SER A 125 -6.38 2.52 -5.41
N TYR A 126 -5.15 3.02 -5.33
CA TYR A 126 -4.70 3.95 -4.32
C TYR A 126 -3.90 5.11 -4.89
N ALA A 127 -3.81 6.18 -4.12
CA ALA A 127 -2.74 7.16 -4.20
C ALA A 127 -2.27 7.55 -2.79
N THR A 128 -0.98 7.80 -2.62
CA THR A 128 -0.41 8.30 -1.36
C THR A 128 -0.15 9.79 -1.50
N VAL A 129 -0.68 10.58 -0.58
CA VAL A 129 -0.31 11.99 -0.42
C VAL A 129 0.65 12.15 0.74
N GLU A 130 1.62 13.03 0.59
CA GLU A 130 2.61 13.36 1.61
C GLU A 130 2.38 14.79 2.09
N GLN A 131 2.69 15.07 3.36
CA GLN A 131 2.67 16.44 3.84
C GLN A 131 3.65 17.29 3.01
N SER A 132 3.32 18.56 2.82
CA SER A 132 4.23 19.56 2.26
C SER A 132 5.56 19.56 3.03
N GLU A 133 6.67 19.72 2.30
CA GLU A 133 8.02 19.63 2.87
C GLU A 133 8.19 20.50 4.11
N GLN A 134 8.66 19.86 5.17
CA GLN A 134 9.21 20.53 6.34
C GLN A 134 10.70 20.24 6.34
N GLY A 135 11.55 21.17 6.76
CA GLY A 135 13.01 21.01 6.77
C GLY A 135 13.57 19.92 7.71
N ASN A 136 12.79 18.88 8.04
CA ASN A 136 13.15 17.72 8.84
C ASN A 136 12.75 16.42 8.11
N SER A 137 13.35 15.29 8.52
CA SER A 137 13.13 13.97 7.88
C SER A 137 11.80 13.30 8.28
N GLN A 138 11.00 13.92 9.16
CA GLN A 138 9.75 13.33 9.63
C GLN A 138 8.60 13.86 8.80
N PHE A 139 8.01 12.99 7.99
CA PHE A 139 6.86 13.32 7.16
C PHE A 139 5.63 12.54 7.60
N GLN A 140 4.46 13.12 7.39
CA GLN A 140 3.19 12.44 7.45
C GLN A 140 2.77 12.07 6.02
N ASN A 141 2.05 10.98 5.88
CA ASN A 141 1.40 10.62 4.64
C ASN A 141 0.02 10.03 4.90
N GLN A 142 -0.82 10.05 3.86
CA GLN A 142 -2.18 9.55 3.92
C GLN A 142 -2.49 8.73 2.67
N LEU A 143 -3.10 7.56 2.88
CA LEU A 143 -3.55 6.69 1.81
C LEU A 143 -4.93 7.14 1.35
N MET A 144 -5.08 7.46 0.07
CA MET A 144 -6.34 7.68 -0.63
C MET A 144 -6.74 6.39 -1.36
N LEU A 145 -8.00 5.98 -1.26
CA LEU A 145 -8.52 4.77 -1.88
C LEU A 145 -9.59 5.10 -2.93
N PHE A 146 -9.60 4.35 -4.02
CA PHE A 146 -10.51 4.53 -5.15
C PHE A 146 -11.11 3.21 -5.63
N HIS A 147 -12.39 3.22 -6.01
CA HIS A 147 -13.06 2.10 -6.67
C HIS A 147 -13.55 2.56 -8.04
N LYS A 148 -13.03 1.97 -9.13
CA LYS A 148 -13.43 2.32 -10.49
C LYS A 148 -13.40 3.83 -10.75
N GLY A 149 -12.34 4.49 -10.28
CA GLY A 149 -12.12 5.93 -10.41
C GLY A 149 -12.87 6.80 -9.39
N GLU A 150 -13.82 6.25 -8.64
CA GLU A 150 -14.51 6.98 -7.58
C GLU A 150 -13.67 7.02 -6.30
N TYR A 151 -13.52 8.20 -5.71
CA TYR A 151 -12.81 8.36 -4.44
C TYR A 151 -13.66 7.81 -3.28
N LEU A 152 -13.09 6.90 -2.51
CA LEU A 152 -13.76 6.26 -1.37
C LEU A 152 -13.46 6.92 -0.02
N GLY A 153 -12.39 7.70 0.05
CA GLY A 153 -11.88 8.24 1.31
C GLY A 153 -10.46 7.78 1.62
N VAL A 154 -10.12 7.81 2.91
CA VAL A 154 -8.78 7.49 3.42
C VAL A 154 -8.71 6.11 4.07
N GLY A 155 -7.52 5.50 4.05
CA GLY A 155 -7.30 4.19 4.70
C GLY A 155 -7.33 4.21 6.23
N SER A 156 -7.08 5.37 6.86
CA SER A 156 -7.11 5.55 8.31
C SER A 156 -7.49 6.98 8.63
N ASP A 157 -8.35 7.18 9.63
CA ASP A 157 -8.71 8.52 10.14
C ASP A 157 -7.57 9.17 10.94
N THR A 158 -6.62 8.36 11.40
CA THR A 158 -5.39 8.84 12.02
C THR A 158 -4.28 8.92 10.98
N VAL A 159 -3.70 10.10 10.83
CA VAL A 159 -2.54 10.35 9.97
C VAL A 159 -1.32 9.64 10.53
N GLN A 160 -0.74 8.73 9.76
CA GLN A 160 0.39 7.90 10.21
C GLN A 160 1.33 7.54 9.06
N GLN A 161 2.62 7.47 9.38
CA GLN A 161 3.66 7.07 8.42
C GLN A 161 3.45 5.64 7.93
N HIS A 162 3.33 5.49 6.61
CA HIS A 162 3.18 4.19 5.98
C HIS A 162 3.87 4.11 4.62
N GLN A 163 3.87 2.90 4.06
CA GLN A 163 4.24 2.62 2.67
C GLN A 163 3.33 1.51 2.12
N VAL A 164 2.97 1.58 0.85
CA VAL A 164 2.29 0.46 0.18
C VAL A 164 3.34 -0.62 -0.14
N ILE A 165 3.06 -1.88 0.20
CA ILE A 165 4.01 -2.99 0.03
C ILE A 165 3.50 -4.08 -0.94
N ALA A 166 2.20 -4.13 -1.22
CA ALA A 166 1.62 -5.04 -2.20
C ALA A 166 0.26 -4.54 -2.67
N THR A 167 -0.11 -4.86 -3.90
CA THR A 167 -1.44 -4.58 -4.47
C THR A 167 -1.92 -5.77 -5.32
N THR A 168 -3.23 -5.96 -5.35
CA THR A 168 -3.97 -6.81 -6.30
C THR A 168 -5.03 -5.97 -7.00
N ASP A 169 -5.91 -6.58 -7.80
CA ASP A 169 -7.05 -5.84 -8.39
C ASP A 169 -8.02 -5.32 -7.32
N ASP A 170 -8.18 -6.07 -6.22
CA ASP A 170 -9.18 -5.83 -5.18
C ASP A 170 -8.58 -5.51 -3.79
N SER A 171 -7.25 -5.44 -3.67
CA SER A 171 -6.59 -5.18 -2.40
C SER A 171 -5.34 -4.29 -2.47
N VAL A 172 -5.09 -3.57 -1.37
CA VAL A 172 -3.90 -2.75 -1.15
C VAL A 172 -3.36 -3.08 0.24
N THR A 173 -2.13 -3.58 0.33
CA THR A 173 -1.47 -3.87 1.62
C THR A 173 -0.49 -2.76 1.95
N VAL A 174 -0.66 -2.20 3.14
CA VAL A 174 0.06 -1.05 3.64
C VAL A 174 0.81 -1.41 4.92
N ARG A 175 2.09 -1.06 4.96
CA ARG A 175 2.94 -1.20 6.14
C ARG A 175 3.03 0.13 6.87
N TYR A 176 2.50 0.16 8.08
CA TYR A 176 2.56 1.31 8.99
C TYR A 176 3.77 1.20 9.91
N LYS A 177 4.40 2.34 10.24
CA LYS A 177 5.34 2.40 11.37
C LYS A 177 4.59 2.28 12.69
N ASP A 178 5.12 1.47 13.59
CA ASP A 178 4.49 1.16 14.87
C ASP A 178 5.25 1.82 16.02
N TRP A 179 4.96 3.09 16.25
CA TRP A 179 5.60 3.89 17.30
C TRP A 179 5.21 3.41 18.70
N GLU A 180 3.98 2.91 18.86
CA GLU A 180 3.51 2.30 20.11
C GLU A 180 4.34 1.06 20.48
N ALA A 181 4.62 0.17 19.51
CA ALA A 181 5.48 -0.98 19.74
C ALA A 181 6.94 -0.59 20.02
N LEU A 182 7.47 0.41 19.30
CA LEU A 182 8.82 0.94 19.52
C LEU A 182 8.98 1.53 20.93
N ASP A 183 8.02 2.35 21.37
CA ASP A 183 8.00 2.97 22.71
C ASP A 183 7.92 1.90 23.80
N THR A 184 7.02 0.92 23.63
CA THR A 184 6.88 -0.23 24.54
C THR A 184 8.18 -1.02 24.67
N ALA A 185 8.94 -1.16 23.57
CA ALA A 185 10.23 -1.84 23.56
C ALA A 185 11.39 -1.00 24.14
N GLY A 186 11.18 0.30 24.35
CA GLY A 186 12.23 1.24 24.77
C GLY A 186 13.36 1.40 23.72
N ALA A 187 13.05 1.15 22.45
CA ALA A 187 14.03 1.19 21.36
C ALA A 187 14.23 2.62 20.82
N PRO A 188 15.42 2.96 20.31
CA PRO A 188 15.66 4.28 19.73
C PRO A 188 14.92 4.45 18.39
N ASN A 189 14.56 5.69 18.03
CA ASN A 189 13.89 6.03 16.77
C ASN A 189 14.61 5.52 15.50
N ALA A 190 15.93 5.34 15.57
CA ALA A 190 16.73 4.79 14.47
C ALA A 190 16.35 3.33 14.13
N GLU A 191 15.72 2.62 15.06
CA GLU A 191 15.26 1.24 14.89
C GLU A 191 13.78 1.15 14.49
N ALA A 192 13.11 2.26 14.21
CA ALA A 192 11.69 2.30 13.86
C ALA A 192 11.31 1.37 12.69
N SER A 193 12.23 1.12 11.75
CA SER A 193 12.00 0.16 10.65
C SER A 193 11.78 -1.28 11.11
N ASN A 194 12.23 -1.64 12.32
CA ASN A 194 12.02 -2.97 12.91
C ASN A 194 10.63 -3.11 13.54
N TYR A 195 9.91 -2.00 13.74
CA TYR A 195 8.60 -1.94 14.39
C TYR A 195 7.58 -1.46 13.37
N THR A 196 6.93 -2.41 12.71
CA THR A 196 5.92 -2.13 11.68
C THR A 196 4.76 -3.08 11.81
N THR A 197 3.57 -2.61 11.40
CA THR A 197 2.35 -3.41 11.35
C THR A 197 1.74 -3.27 9.96
N ASP A 198 1.35 -4.40 9.37
CA ASP A 198 0.72 -4.45 8.05
C ASP A 198 -0.81 -4.45 8.19
N VAL A 199 -1.47 -3.66 7.34
CA VAL A 199 -2.93 -3.64 7.18
C VAL A 199 -3.23 -3.84 5.70
N THR A 200 -4.09 -4.81 5.38
CA THR A 200 -4.60 -5.01 4.03
C THR A 200 -5.97 -4.37 3.93
N PHE A 201 -6.19 -3.58 2.88
CA PHE A 201 -7.49 -3.04 2.51
C PHE A 201 -8.03 -3.88 1.37
N THR A 202 -9.19 -4.50 1.53
CA THR A 202 -9.80 -5.36 0.50
C THR A 202 -11.21 -4.90 0.16
N TRP A 203 -11.55 -4.87 -1.12
CA TRP A 203 -12.92 -4.67 -1.60
C TRP A 203 -13.76 -5.92 -1.36
N ASP A 204 -14.82 -5.83 -0.55
CA ASP A 204 -15.69 -6.97 -0.20
C ASP A 204 -16.85 -7.19 -1.19
N GLY A 205 -16.89 -6.42 -2.28
CA GLY A 205 -18.01 -6.37 -3.21
C GLY A 205 -18.91 -5.14 -3.02
N SER A 206 -18.83 -4.46 -1.88
CA SER A 206 -19.65 -3.29 -1.55
C SER A 206 -18.85 -2.12 -0.98
N ARG A 207 -17.77 -2.39 -0.25
CA ARG A 207 -16.93 -1.39 0.41
C ARG A 207 -15.52 -1.94 0.61
N VAL A 208 -14.60 -1.05 0.97
CA VAL A 208 -13.29 -1.46 1.48
C VAL A 208 -13.41 -1.89 2.92
N VAL A 209 -12.84 -3.04 3.26
CA VAL A 209 -12.71 -3.55 4.61
C VAL A 209 -11.22 -3.66 4.93
N PRO A 210 -10.73 -3.01 6.02
CA PRO A 210 -9.37 -3.21 6.48
C PRO A 210 -9.25 -4.51 7.28
N GLN A 211 -8.17 -5.27 7.06
CA GLN A 211 -7.76 -6.44 7.83
C GLN A 211 -6.39 -6.20 8.43
N GLY A 212 -6.27 -6.44 9.74
CA GLY A 212 -5.06 -6.17 10.51
C GLY A 212 -5.36 -5.25 11.69
N ARG A 213 -4.30 -4.89 12.42
CA ARG A 213 -4.36 -3.93 13.53
C ARG A 213 -3.84 -2.60 13.02
N PHE A 214 -4.56 -1.50 13.27
CA PHE A 214 -3.96 -0.19 13.10
C PHE A 214 -3.06 0.13 14.32
N PRO A 215 -1.77 0.44 14.12
CA PRO A 215 -0.92 0.88 15.21
C PRO A 215 -1.26 2.33 15.63
N ASN A 216 -0.64 2.78 16.73
CA ASN A 216 -0.60 4.18 17.16
C ASN A 216 -1.96 4.81 17.55
N LEU A 217 -3.02 4.01 17.75
CA LEU A 217 -4.33 4.52 18.15
C LEU A 217 -4.38 5.02 19.60
N SER A 218 -3.39 4.65 20.42
CA SER A 218 -3.25 5.03 21.82
C SER A 218 -2.35 6.26 22.05
N LEU A 219 -1.74 6.80 20.99
CA LEU A 219 -0.76 7.89 21.06
C LEU A 219 -1.39 9.30 20.91
N GLY A 220 -2.72 9.40 21.01
CA GLY A 220 -3.50 10.63 20.82
C GLY A 220 -3.71 11.46 22.08
#